data_AF-A0A246T4X6-F1
#
_entry.id   AF-A0A246T4X6-F1
#
_cell.length_a   1.000
_cell.length_b   1.000
_cell.length_c   1.000
_cell.angle_alpha   90.00
_cell.angle_beta   90.00
_cell.angle_gamma   90.00
#
_symmetry.space_group_name_H-M   'P 1'
#
loop_
_entity.id
_entity.type
_entity.pdbx_description
1 polymer ?
#
loop_
_entity_poly.entity_id
_entity_poly.type
_entity_poly.pdbx_seq_one_letter_code
_entity_poly.pdbx_strand_id
1 'polypeptide(L)'
;MKSVIVAVALSLLPLPLPAFAAGVTEVKANAHSCGEIAQIIRQNKKVFVRVGFGGRSFRYPPAQCGPGDKRSTGSFRDAEGKQCVLDYACVYDPASLYNFP
;
A
#
# COMPACT_ATOMS: atom_id res chain seq x y z
N MET A 1 -51.54 30.17 5.55
CA MET A 1 -50.36 30.12 6.43
C MET A 1 -50.43 28.84 7.26
N LYS A 2 -49.78 27.78 6.76
CA LYS A 2 -49.73 26.36 7.19
C LYS A 2 -49.05 25.66 6.00
N SER A 3 -48.09 24.75 6.05
CA SER A 3 -47.21 24.21 7.07
C SER A 3 -46.14 23.44 6.27
N VAL A 4 -44.89 23.52 6.70
CA VAL A 4 -43.92 22.40 6.75
C VAL A 4 -43.68 21.61 5.45
N ILE A 5 -42.60 21.94 4.74
CA ILE A 5 -41.77 20.93 4.05
C ILE A 5 -40.31 21.31 4.29
N VAL A 6 -39.83 21.04 5.50
CA VAL A 6 -38.40 21.00 5.82
C VAL A 6 -38.08 19.55 6.16
N ALA A 7 -36.93 19.09 5.66
CA ALA A 7 -36.24 17.86 6.05
C ALA A 7 -36.62 16.54 5.35
N VAL A 8 -36.37 16.41 4.04
CA VAL A 8 -36.06 15.09 3.43
C VAL A 8 -35.12 15.19 2.21
N ALA A 9 -34.09 16.04 2.24
CA ALA A 9 -33.15 16.14 1.11
C ALA A 9 -31.67 15.95 1.48
N LEU A 10 -31.31 15.89 2.78
CA LEU A 10 -29.91 15.70 3.20
C LEU A 10 -29.54 14.26 3.60
N SER A 11 -30.50 13.33 3.66
CA SER A 11 -30.23 11.92 4.03
C SER A 11 -29.86 11.01 2.85
N LEU A 12 -29.86 11.53 1.62
CA LEU A 12 -29.56 10.79 0.40
C LEU A 12 -28.30 11.27 -0.33
N LEU A 13 -27.39 11.99 0.34
CA LEU A 13 -26.00 11.99 -0.12
C LEU A 13 -25.30 10.80 0.54
N PRO A 14 -25.21 9.62 -0.11
CA PRO A 14 -24.06 8.76 0.11
C PRO A 14 -22.88 9.58 -0.43
N LEU A 15 -22.28 10.41 0.42
CA LEU A 15 -20.89 10.79 0.17
C LEU A 15 -20.17 9.44 0.05
N PRO A 16 -19.54 9.12 -1.09
CA PRO A 16 -18.59 8.03 -1.13
C PRO A 16 -17.44 8.54 -0.27
N LEU A 17 -17.53 8.31 1.04
CA LEU A 17 -16.39 8.43 1.92
C LEU A 17 -15.35 7.52 1.25
N PRO A 18 -14.24 8.05 0.72
CA PRO A 18 -13.13 7.19 0.37
C PRO A 18 -12.79 6.50 1.68
N ALA A 19 -13.11 5.21 1.77
CA ALA A 19 -12.73 4.37 2.87
C ALA A 19 -11.20 4.31 2.82
N PHE A 20 -10.53 5.30 3.42
CA PHE A 20 -9.10 5.32 3.65
C PHE A 20 -8.75 4.39 4.82
N ALA A 21 -9.39 3.22 4.86
CA ALA A 21 -8.79 2.02 5.43
C ALA A 21 -8.06 1.34 4.28
N ALA A 22 -6.99 1.97 3.77
CA ALA A 22 -6.10 1.34 2.80
C ALA A 22 -5.36 0.20 3.50
N GLY A 23 -6.03 -0.95 3.61
CA GLY A 23 -5.41 -2.21 3.93
C GLY A 23 -4.22 -2.43 3.01
N VAL A 24 -3.15 -2.98 3.56
CA VAL A 24 -1.96 -3.28 2.75
C VAL A 24 -2.37 -4.26 1.66
N THR A 25 -2.25 -3.87 0.39
CA THR A 25 -2.56 -4.75 -0.73
C THR A 25 -1.52 -5.86 -0.75
N GLU A 26 -1.93 -7.10 -0.47
CA GLU A 26 -1.03 -8.24 -0.60
C GLU A 26 -0.97 -8.70 -2.06
N VAL A 27 0.24 -8.86 -2.59
CA VAL A 27 0.50 -9.31 -3.96
C VAL A 27 1.45 -10.49 -3.90
N LYS A 28 1.12 -11.59 -4.56
CA LYS A 28 2.00 -12.77 -4.61
C LYS A 28 3.01 -12.60 -5.74
N ALA A 29 4.31 -12.60 -5.42
CA ALA A 29 5.35 -12.41 -6.43
C ALA A 29 5.35 -13.52 -7.50
N ASN A 30 4.97 -14.74 -7.12
CA ASN A 30 4.91 -15.89 -8.03
C ASN A 30 3.67 -15.91 -8.94
N ALA A 31 2.77 -14.93 -8.84
CA ALA A 31 1.57 -14.82 -9.66
C ALA A 31 1.63 -13.68 -10.69
N HIS A 32 2.67 -12.84 -10.64
CA HIS A 32 2.80 -11.64 -11.46
C HIS A 32 4.25 -11.50 -11.95
N SER A 33 4.42 -10.85 -13.10
CA SER A 33 5.72 -10.40 -13.60
C SER A 33 6.24 -9.19 -12.82
N CYS A 34 7.55 -8.92 -12.87
CA CYS A 34 8.13 -7.72 -12.24
C CYS A 34 7.41 -6.41 -12.66
N GLY A 35 7.02 -6.30 -13.94
CA GLY A 35 6.37 -5.12 -14.50
C GLY A 35 4.97 -4.90 -13.93
N GLU A 36 4.19 -5.97 -13.80
CA GLU A 36 2.87 -5.92 -13.17
C GLU A 36 2.97 -5.55 -11.70
N ILE A 37 3.90 -6.14 -10.95
CA ILE A 37 4.11 -5.81 -9.54
C ILE A 37 4.49 -4.34 -9.38
N ALA A 38 5.37 -3.81 -10.25
CA ALA A 38 5.73 -2.41 -10.24
C ALA A 38 4.52 -1.49 -10.50
N GLN A 39 3.62 -1.86 -11.43
CA GLN A 39 2.38 -1.12 -11.67
C GLN A 39 1.43 -1.19 -10.48
N ILE A 40 1.26 -2.37 -9.87
CA ILE A 40 0.43 -2.54 -8.68
C ILE A 40 0.94 -1.67 -7.53
N ILE A 41 2.26 -1.59 -7.32
CA ILE A 41 2.88 -0.72 -6.30
C ILE A 41 2.59 0.77 -6.55
N ARG A 42 2.63 1.22 -7.80
CA ARG A 42 2.33 2.61 -8.17
C ARG A 42 0.87 2.97 -7.94
N GLN A 43 -0.04 2.06 -8.28
CA GLN A 43 -1.49 2.24 -8.13
C GLN A 43 -1.90 2.14 -6.65
N ASN A 44 -1.44 1.09 -5.99
CA ASN A 44 -1.72 0.78 -4.59
C ASN A 44 -0.53 1.24 -3.78
N LYS A 45 -0.48 2.51 -3.42
CA LYS A 45 0.65 3.16 -2.73
C LYS A 45 1.21 2.41 -1.50
N LYS A 46 0.47 1.44 -0.95
CA LYS A 46 0.87 0.52 0.13
C LYS A 46 0.67 -0.94 -0.30
N VAL A 47 1.76 -1.63 -0.68
CA VAL A 47 1.72 -3.06 -1.08
C VAL A 47 2.58 -3.89 -0.15
N PHE A 48 2.21 -5.14 0.08
CA PHE A 48 3.09 -6.19 0.59
C PHE A 48 3.26 -7.25 -0.48
N VAL A 49 4.47 -7.40 -1.00
CA VAL A 49 4.79 -8.42 -1.99
C VAL A 49 5.22 -9.68 -1.24
N ARG A 50 4.40 -10.73 -1.27
CA ARG A 50 4.68 -12.02 -0.65
C ARG A 50 5.59 -12.86 -1.55
N VAL A 51 6.68 -13.36 -0.97
CA VAL A 51 7.68 -14.23 -1.61
C VAL A 51 7.82 -15.50 -0.76
N GLY A 52 7.04 -16.52 -1.09
CA GLY A 52 6.96 -17.76 -0.30
C GLY A 52 6.46 -17.50 1.13
N PHE A 53 7.26 -17.92 2.13
CA PHE A 53 6.94 -17.72 3.55
C PHE A 53 7.13 -16.27 4.03
N GLY A 54 7.90 -15.47 3.30
CA GLY A 54 8.21 -14.08 3.64
C GLY A 54 7.60 -13.08 2.67
N GLY A 55 8.02 -11.83 2.76
CA GLY A 55 7.57 -10.77 1.88
C GLY A 55 8.31 -9.47 2.13
N ARG A 56 8.02 -8.48 1.29
CA ARG A 56 8.57 -7.13 1.42
C ARG A 56 7.46 -6.10 1.25
N SER A 57 7.45 -5.13 2.16
CA SER A 57 6.54 -4.00 2.10
C SER A 57 7.08 -2.95 1.14
N PHE A 58 6.19 -2.40 0.32
CA PHE A 58 6.46 -1.30 -0.60
C PHE A 58 5.52 -0.13 -0.31
N ARG A 59 6.09 1.08 -0.37
CA ARG A 59 5.41 2.35 -0.10
C ARG A 59 5.75 3.36 -1.19
N TYR A 60 4.95 3.36 -2.24
CA TYR A 60 5.12 4.29 -3.36
C TYR A 60 4.72 5.71 -2.93
N PRO A 61 5.51 6.76 -3.28
CA PRO A 61 5.21 8.13 -2.92
C PRO A 61 3.77 8.54 -3.26
N PRO A 62 3.09 9.33 -2.40
CA PRO A 62 3.60 9.96 -1.18
C PRO A 62 3.58 9.09 0.08
N ALA A 63 3.27 7.79 0.00
CA ALA A 63 3.28 6.93 1.18
C ALA A 63 4.69 6.80 1.77
N GLN A 64 4.76 6.92 3.10
CA GLN A 64 5.99 6.77 3.87
C GLN A 64 6.15 5.36 4.44
N CYS A 65 7.39 4.98 4.72
CA CYS A 65 7.67 3.77 5.49
C CYS A 65 7.24 3.95 6.96
N GLY A 66 7.12 2.85 7.69
CA GLY A 66 6.74 2.91 9.10
C GLY A 66 7.81 3.62 9.95
N PRO A 67 7.45 4.06 11.17
CA PRO A 67 8.46 4.45 12.16
C PRO A 67 9.42 3.28 12.36
N GLY A 68 10.73 3.52 12.28
CA GLY A 68 11.73 2.44 12.36
C GLY A 68 12.15 1.85 11.01
N ASP A 69 11.50 2.22 9.90
CA ASP A 69 11.85 1.75 8.56
C ASP A 69 12.37 2.89 7.67
N LYS A 70 13.30 2.57 6.78
CA LYS A 70 13.76 3.45 5.71
C LYS A 70 13.37 2.92 4.34
N ARG A 71 13.37 3.83 3.37
CA ARG A 71 13.19 3.48 1.96
C ARG A 71 14.46 2.85 1.41
N SER A 72 14.31 1.75 0.70
CA SER A 72 15.38 1.03 0.01
C SER A 72 14.86 0.43 -1.30
N THR A 73 15.77 -0.14 -2.07
CA THR A 73 15.43 -1.12 -3.10
C THR A 73 15.20 -2.47 -2.47
N GLY A 74 14.61 -3.38 -3.22
CA GLY A 74 15.14 -4.73 -3.14
C GLY A 74 14.43 -5.72 -4.02
N SER A 75 14.71 -6.98 -3.73
CA SER A 75 14.72 -7.96 -4.78
C SER A 75 14.02 -9.25 -4.41
N PHE A 76 13.45 -9.88 -5.43
CA PHE A 76 12.76 -11.16 -5.34
C PHE A 76 12.60 -11.74 -6.74
N ARG A 77 12.18 -13.01 -6.82
CA ARG A 77 11.85 -13.65 -8.10
C ARG A 77 10.36 -13.52 -8.42
N ASP A 78 10.04 -13.20 -9.67
CA ASP A 78 8.66 -13.16 -10.17
C ASP A 78 8.11 -14.55 -10.54
N ALA A 79 6.91 -14.58 -11.13
CA ALA A 79 6.26 -15.79 -11.63
C ALA A 79 7.09 -16.58 -12.65
N GLU A 80 7.94 -15.91 -13.43
CA GLU A 80 8.81 -16.53 -14.42
C GLU A 80 10.18 -16.93 -13.84
N GLY A 81 10.39 -16.68 -12.54
CA GLY A 81 11.67 -16.90 -11.87
C GLY A 81 12.72 -15.82 -12.15
N LYS A 82 12.36 -14.73 -12.82
CA LYS A 82 13.27 -13.62 -13.12
C LYS A 82 13.52 -12.79 -11.87
N GLN A 83 14.76 -12.34 -11.71
CA GLN A 83 15.14 -11.47 -10.60
C GLN A 83 14.58 -10.06 -10.81
N CYS A 84 13.60 -9.67 -10.00
CA CYS A 84 13.10 -8.31 -9.91
C CYS A 84 13.93 -7.51 -8.91
N VAL A 85 14.18 -6.23 -9.23
CA VAL A 85 14.68 -5.24 -8.28
C VAL A 85 13.75 -4.04 -8.37
N LEU A 86 13.04 -3.75 -7.27
CA LEU A 86 12.06 -2.67 -7.21
C LEU A 86 12.43 -1.67 -6.12
N ASP A 87 12.26 -0.39 -6.42
CA ASP A 87 12.38 0.72 -5.48
C ASP A 87 11.22 0.79 -4.49
N TYR A 88 11.32 1.72 -3.54
CA TYR A 88 10.25 2.05 -2.58
C TYR A 88 9.92 0.97 -1.57
N ALA A 89 10.82 0.01 -1.38
CA ALA A 89 10.65 -0.95 -0.32
C ALA A 89 10.95 -0.32 1.05
N CYS A 90 10.23 -0.78 2.06
CA CYS A 90 10.50 -0.41 3.44
C CYS A 90 11.26 -1.54 4.11
N VAL A 91 12.41 -1.17 4.67
CA VAL A 91 13.30 -2.08 5.38
C VAL A 91 13.66 -1.44 6.72
N TYR A 92 13.93 -2.28 7.71
CA TYR A 92 14.36 -1.86 9.02
C TYR A 92 15.53 -0.87 8.94
N ASP A 93 15.39 0.27 9.63
CA ASP A 93 16.40 1.31 9.72
C ASP A 93 17.16 1.23 11.05
N PRO A 94 18.41 0.72 11.06
CA PRO A 94 19.18 0.62 12.29
C PRO A 94 19.58 1.98 12.87
N ALA A 95 19.41 3.08 12.13
CA ALA A 95 19.68 4.43 12.63
C ALA A 95 18.44 5.12 13.22
N SER A 96 17.26 4.51 13.11
CA SER A 96 16.01 5.11 13.60
C SER A 96 15.91 4.98 15.11
N LEU A 97 15.69 6.11 15.80
CA LEU A 97 15.43 6.16 17.24
C LEU A 97 14.20 5.35 17.65
N TYR A 98 13.23 5.16 16.75
CA TYR A 98 12.04 4.34 17.01
C TYR A 98 12.34 2.85 17.23
N ASN A 99 13.54 2.38 16.88
CA ASN A 99 13.96 0.99 17.07
C ASN A 99 14.75 0.76 18.38
N PHE A 100 15.00 1.81 19.15
CA PHE A 100 15.71 1.77 20.44
C PHE A 100 14.82 2.37 21.54
N PRO A 101 13.79 1.63 21.99
CA PRO A 101 12.88 2.09 23.04
C PRO A 101 13.52 2.15 24.43
#